data_AF-A0A183FMS6-F1
#
_entry.id   AF-A0A183FMS6-F1
#
_cell.length_a   1.000
_cell.length_b   1.000
_cell.length_c   1.000
_cell.angle_alpha   90.00
_cell.angle_beta   90.00
_cell.angle_gamma   90.00
#
_symmetry.space_group_name_H-M   'P 1'
#
loop_
_entity.id
_entity.type
_entity.pdbx_description
1 polymer ?
#
loop_
_entity_poly.entity_id
_entity_poly.type
_entity_poly.pdbx_seq_one_letter_code
_entity_poly.pdbx_strand_id
1 'polypeptide(L)'
;MPTVSSCKANLTKTLTALEALKGNINTSLLSTVDANDRNQYQALDARLRQLQTTIADINSALHNIGDRRNAFLDLVRSSSEQRADQVAYDTYMQETHVDDALVEAESLLITLQCSLEEVQSLMERCRW
;
A
#
# COMPACT_ATOMS: atom_id res chain seq x y z
N MET A 1 -11.94 -25.91 5.74
CA MET A 1 -12.64 -24.63 6.01
C MET A 1 -11.63 -23.66 6.58
N PRO A 2 -11.67 -22.37 6.20
CA PRO A 2 -10.88 -21.36 6.90
C PRO A 2 -11.28 -21.32 8.38
N THR A 3 -10.34 -20.95 9.24
CA THR A 3 -10.51 -20.73 10.68
C THR A 3 -10.10 -19.30 11.04
N VAL A 4 -10.54 -18.79 12.20
CA VAL A 4 -10.10 -17.49 12.74
C VAL A 4 -8.57 -17.40 12.75
N SER A 5 -7.88 -18.44 13.23
CA SER A 5 -6.40 -18.46 13.26
C SER A 5 -5.79 -18.35 11.86
N SER A 6 -6.37 -19.02 10.86
CA SER A 6 -5.89 -18.94 9.48
C SER A 6 -6.16 -17.58 8.84
N CYS A 7 -7.30 -16.95 9.12
CA CYS A 7 -7.61 -15.61 8.63
C CYS A 7 -6.71 -14.56 9.28
N LYS A 8 -6.48 -14.66 10.60
CA LYS A 8 -5.50 -13.85 11.33
C LYS A 8 -4.12 -13.95 10.68
N ALA A 9 -3.59 -15.17 10.50
CA ALA A 9 -2.27 -15.36 9.91
C ALA A 9 -2.16 -14.79 8.49
N ASN A 10 -3.20 -14.97 7.66
CA ASN A 10 -3.21 -14.43 6.29
C ASN A 10 -3.23 -12.89 6.28
N LEU A 11 -4.06 -12.27 7.11
CA LEU A 11 -4.16 -10.81 7.20
C LEU A 11 -2.88 -10.19 7.77
N THR A 12 -2.28 -10.84 8.79
CA THR A 12 -0.97 -10.43 9.33
C THR A 12 0.10 -10.51 8.25
N LYS A 13 0.15 -11.59 7.47
CA LYS A 13 1.11 -11.74 6.38
C LYS A 13 0.99 -10.62 5.34
N THR A 14 -0.23 -10.27 4.94
CA THR A 14 -0.45 -9.17 3.97
C THR A 14 -0.11 -7.81 4.55
N LEU A 15 -0.38 -7.59 5.85
CA LEU A 15 -0.01 -6.37 6.55
C LEU A 15 1.52 -6.21 6.63
N THR A 16 2.23 -7.27 7.03
CA THR A 16 3.71 -7.26 7.06
C THR A 16 4.31 -7.02 5.68
N ALA A 17 3.70 -7.57 4.62
CA ALA A 17 4.14 -7.31 3.25
C ALA A 17 3.96 -5.84 2.86
N LEU A 18 2.84 -5.21 3.23
CA LEU A 18 2.63 -3.77 3.01
C LEU A 18 3.66 -2.93 3.77
N GLU A 19 3.93 -3.23 5.04
CA GLU A 19 4.94 -2.49 5.81
C GLU A 19 6.36 -2.66 5.23
N ALA A 20 6.70 -3.86 4.76
CA ALA A 20 7.97 -4.09 4.08
C ALA A 20 8.05 -3.30 2.76
N LEU A 21 6.96 -3.23 1.99
CA LEU A 21 6.90 -2.41 0.78
C LEU A 21 7.10 -0.93 1.12
N LYS A 22 6.36 -0.40 2.10
CA LYS A 22 6.49 0.99 2.59
C LYS A 22 7.93 1.31 2.99
N GLY A 23 8.57 0.42 3.76
CA GLY A 23 9.94 0.59 4.24
C GLY A 23 11.02 0.54 3.14
N ASN A 24 10.71 -0.04 1.98
CA ASN A 24 11.63 -0.16 0.84
C ASN A 24 11.47 0.94 -0.21
N ILE A 25 10.52 1.88 -0.02
CA ILE A 25 10.32 2.99 -0.95
C ILE A 25 11.55 3.88 -0.92
N ASN A 26 12.15 4.06 -2.10
CA ASN A 26 13.30 4.93 -2.25
C ASN A 26 12.90 6.39 -2.02
N THR A 27 13.59 7.07 -1.11
CA THR A 27 13.33 8.48 -0.77
C THR A 27 13.50 9.42 -1.97
N SER A 28 14.29 9.03 -2.98
CA SER A 28 14.41 9.78 -4.23
C SER A 28 13.10 9.84 -5.03
N LEU A 29 12.14 8.96 -4.76
CA LEU A 29 10.81 9.02 -5.36
C LEU A 29 9.96 10.14 -4.74
N LEU A 30 10.33 10.61 -3.55
CA LEU A 30 9.60 11.64 -2.79
C LEU A 30 10.30 13.00 -2.84
N SER A 31 11.53 13.09 -3.36
CA SER A 31 12.29 14.35 -3.45
C SER A 31 11.85 15.22 -4.62
N THR A 32 11.89 16.55 -4.50
CA THR A 32 11.66 17.46 -5.63
C THR A 32 12.74 17.29 -6.71
N VAL A 33 12.38 17.48 -7.98
CA VAL A 33 13.35 17.45 -9.08
C VAL A 33 13.78 18.88 -9.44
N ASP A 34 15.09 19.10 -9.61
CA ASP A 34 15.60 20.36 -10.15
C ASP A 34 15.36 20.40 -11.68
N ALA A 35 14.43 21.26 -12.10
CA ALA A 35 14.01 21.41 -13.49
C ALA A 35 15.06 22.04 -14.42
N ASN A 36 16.22 22.50 -13.90
CA ASN A 36 17.21 23.23 -14.69
C ASN A 36 18.22 22.34 -15.43
N ASP A 37 18.27 21.04 -15.14
CA ASP A 37 19.22 20.14 -15.76
C ASP A 37 18.59 19.35 -16.93
N ARG A 38 18.78 19.88 -18.14
CA ARG A 38 18.24 19.33 -19.39
C ARG A 38 18.76 17.93 -19.73
N ASN A 39 19.81 17.45 -19.08
CA ASN A 39 20.36 16.11 -19.28
C ASN A 39 19.72 15.03 -18.37
N GLN A 40 18.70 15.39 -17.58
CA GLN A 40 18.06 14.45 -16.64
C GLN A 40 16.90 13.63 -17.23
N TYR A 41 16.62 13.69 -18.55
CA TYR A 41 15.48 12.95 -19.12
C TYR A 41 15.55 11.44 -18.82
N GLN A 42 16.74 10.82 -18.88
CA GLN A 42 16.91 9.40 -18.52
C GLN A 42 16.66 9.13 -17.03
N ALA A 43 17.07 10.05 -16.15
CA ALA A 43 16.82 9.94 -14.71
C ALA A 43 15.33 10.12 -14.39
N LEU A 44 14.67 11.06 -15.06
CA LEU A 44 13.22 11.26 -15.00
C LEU A 44 12.45 10.05 -15.51
N ASP A 45 12.85 9.45 -16.64
CA ASP A 45 12.22 8.23 -17.18
C ASP A 45 12.37 7.04 -16.21
N ALA A 46 13.57 6.86 -15.64
CA ALA A 46 13.80 5.82 -14.64
C ALA A 46 12.94 6.04 -13.39
N ARG A 47 12.86 7.28 -12.90
CA ARG A 47 12.01 7.65 -11.76
C ARG A 47 10.53 7.46 -12.05
N LEU A 48 10.07 7.83 -13.25
CA LEU A 48 8.68 7.63 -13.69
C LEU A 48 8.30 6.14 -13.61
N ARG A 49 9.12 5.25 -14.17
CA ARG A 49 8.89 3.80 -14.12
C ARG A 49 8.86 3.27 -12.69
N GLN A 50 9.77 3.75 -11.84
CA GLN A 50 9.81 3.38 -10.43
C GLN A 50 8.54 3.83 -9.70
N LEU A 51 8.12 5.09 -9.87
CA LEU A 51 6.87 5.60 -9.30
C LEU A 51 5.66 4.77 -9.72
N GLN A 52 5.53 4.47 -11.02
CA GLN A 52 4.43 3.64 -11.54
C GLN A 52 4.43 2.24 -10.92
N THR A 53 5.60 1.62 -10.81
CA THR A 53 5.74 0.28 -10.21
C THR A 53 5.36 0.30 -8.74
N THR A 54 5.92 1.24 -7.96
CA THR A 54 5.62 1.38 -6.54
C THR A 54 4.15 1.68 -6.27
N ILE A 55 3.52 2.55 -7.07
CA ILE A 55 2.08 2.84 -6.99
C ILE A 55 1.26 1.57 -7.25
N ALA A 56 1.62 0.77 -8.26
CA ALA A 56 0.93 -0.48 -8.56
C ALA A 56 1.08 -1.51 -7.43
N ASP A 57 2.27 -1.62 -6.85
CA ASP A 57 2.57 -2.53 -5.74
C ASP A 57 1.77 -2.17 -4.47
N ILE A 58 1.74 -0.88 -4.10
CA ILE A 58 0.97 -0.40 -2.95
C ILE A 58 -0.54 -0.63 -3.16
N ASN A 59 -1.07 -0.29 -4.34
CA ASN A 59 -2.48 -0.57 -4.67
C ASN A 59 -2.82 -2.05 -4.56
N SER A 60 -1.95 -2.92 -5.07
CA SER A 60 -2.14 -4.38 -5.01
C SER A 60 -2.12 -4.88 -3.57
N ALA A 61 -1.23 -4.34 -2.73
CA ALA A 61 -1.15 -4.68 -1.31
C ALA A 61 -2.41 -4.23 -0.55
N LEU A 62 -2.87 -2.98 -0.77
CA LEU A 62 -4.11 -2.45 -0.19
C LEU A 62 -5.32 -3.30 -0.57
N HIS A 63 -5.45 -3.66 -1.84
CA HIS A 63 -6.54 -4.51 -2.32
C HIS A 63 -6.52 -5.89 -1.65
N ASN A 64 -5.35 -6.54 -1.60
CA ASN A 64 -5.21 -7.84 -0.96
C ASN A 64 -5.54 -7.79 0.55
N ILE A 65 -5.13 -6.74 1.27
CA ILE A 65 -5.52 -6.56 2.68
C ILE A 65 -7.05 -6.44 2.80
N GLY A 66 -7.68 -5.65 1.93
CA GLY A 66 -9.15 -5.54 1.86
C GLY A 66 -9.82 -6.90 1.66
N ASP A 67 -9.35 -7.69 0.70
CA ASP A 67 -9.86 -9.04 0.43
C ASP A 67 -9.69 -9.98 1.64
N ARG A 68 -8.52 -9.96 2.29
CA ARG A 68 -8.27 -10.79 3.48
C ARG A 68 -9.10 -10.37 4.67
N ARG A 69 -9.31 -9.06 4.87
CA ARG A 69 -10.19 -8.54 5.91
C ARG A 69 -11.64 -8.95 5.66
N ASN A 70 -12.12 -8.82 4.43
CA ASN A 70 -13.47 -9.23 4.06
C ASN A 70 -13.69 -10.74 4.27
N ALA A 71 -12.73 -11.57 3.83
CA ALA A 71 -12.79 -13.02 4.07
C ALA A 71 -12.80 -13.38 5.57
N PHE A 72 -12.10 -12.62 6.40
CA PHE A 72 -12.15 -12.80 7.86
C PHE A 72 -13.53 -12.41 8.40
N LEU A 73 -14.07 -11.26 8.01
CA LEU A 73 -15.41 -10.83 8.42
C LEU A 73 -16.50 -11.83 8.00
N ASP A 74 -16.43 -12.38 6.80
CA ASP A 74 -17.41 -13.36 6.31
C ASP A 74 -17.31 -14.69 7.08
N LEU A 75 -16.11 -15.09 7.48
CA LEU A 75 -15.91 -16.23 8.39
C LEU A 75 -16.55 -15.97 9.76
N VAL A 76 -16.28 -14.80 10.36
CA VAL A 76 -16.84 -14.45 11.68
C VAL A 76 -18.37 -14.42 11.64
N ARG A 77 -18.95 -13.87 10.57
CA ARG A 77 -20.40 -13.78 10.37
C ARG A 77 -21.08 -15.14 10.20
N SER A 78 -20.38 -16.11 9.60
CA SER A 78 -20.90 -17.45 9.32
C SER A 78 -20.54 -18.49 10.40
N SER A 79 -19.83 -18.08 11.45
CA SER A 79 -19.39 -18.97 12.52
C SER A 79 -20.52 -19.39 13.46
N SER A 80 -20.49 -20.66 13.89
CA SER A 80 -21.35 -21.16 14.96
C SER A 80 -21.04 -20.53 16.32
N GLU A 81 -19.80 -20.05 16.52
CA GLU A 81 -19.33 -19.38 17.75
C GLU A 81 -19.21 -17.86 17.54
N GLN A 82 -20.20 -17.26 16.89
CA GLN A 82 -20.18 -15.87 16.41
C GLN A 82 -19.65 -14.86 17.44
N ARG A 83 -20.04 -14.96 18.72
CA ARG A 83 -19.60 -14.02 19.76
C ARG A 83 -18.10 -14.17 20.08
N ALA A 84 -17.60 -15.39 20.16
CA ALA A 84 -16.19 -15.64 20.45
C ALA A 84 -15.29 -15.20 19.28
N ASP A 85 -15.70 -15.54 18.06
CA ASP A 85 -14.97 -15.20 16.84
C ASP A 85 -15.01 -13.70 16.54
N GLN A 86 -16.11 -13.01 16.85
CA GLN A 86 -16.20 -11.55 16.75
C GLN A 86 -15.23 -10.87 17.72
N VAL A 87 -15.18 -11.32 18.98
CA VAL A 87 -14.23 -10.79 19.97
C VAL A 87 -12.79 -11.03 19.51
N ALA A 88 -12.49 -12.22 18.97
CA ALA A 88 -11.15 -12.52 18.45
C ALA A 88 -10.75 -11.63 17.26
N TYR A 89 -11.70 -11.34 16.36
CA TYR A 89 -11.50 -10.39 15.25
C TYR A 89 -11.27 -8.96 15.77
N ASP A 90 -12.12 -8.47 16.67
CA ASP A 90 -12.03 -7.11 17.21
C ASP A 90 -10.72 -6.90 17.97
N THR A 91 -10.34 -7.85 18.84
CA THR A 91 -9.03 -7.84 19.53
C THR A 91 -7.89 -7.83 18.52
N TYR A 92 -7.93 -8.66 17.49
CA TYR A 92 -6.90 -8.68 16.46
C TYR A 92 -6.77 -7.33 15.74
N MET A 93 -7.87 -6.73 15.30
CA MET A 93 -7.88 -5.46 14.58
C MET A 93 -7.34 -4.32 15.46
N GLN A 94 -7.68 -4.33 16.75
CA GLN A 94 -7.15 -3.39 17.73
C GLN A 94 -5.66 -3.57 17.97
N GLU A 95 -5.17 -4.81 18.11
CA GLU A 95 -3.74 -5.11 18.37
C GLU A 95 -2.85 -4.79 17.17
N THR A 96 -3.34 -5.00 15.96
CA THR A 96 -2.53 -4.89 14.73
C THR A 96 -2.64 -3.56 14.02
N HIS A 97 -3.53 -2.67 14.47
CA HIS A 97 -3.68 -1.33 13.92
C HIS A 97 -3.85 -1.32 12.39
N VAL A 98 -4.59 -2.31 11.85
CA VAL A 98 -4.76 -2.48 10.40
C VAL A 98 -5.34 -1.23 9.76
N ASP A 99 -6.32 -0.60 10.41
CA ASP A 99 -6.96 0.61 9.89
C ASP A 99 -5.96 1.78 9.80
N ASP A 100 -5.09 1.96 10.79
CA ASP A 100 -4.05 3.00 10.79
C ASP A 100 -3.04 2.75 9.65
N ALA A 101 -2.59 1.50 9.49
CA ALA A 101 -1.66 1.12 8.43
C ALA A 101 -2.23 1.33 7.02
N LEU A 102 -3.54 1.11 6.83
CA LEU A 102 -4.24 1.39 5.58
C LEU A 102 -4.28 2.90 5.30
N VAL A 103 -4.63 3.71 6.29
CA VAL A 103 -4.66 5.18 6.16
C VAL A 103 -3.28 5.73 5.82
N GLU A 104 -2.23 5.25 6.46
CA GLU A 104 -0.86 5.65 6.14
C GLU A 104 -0.46 5.28 4.71
N ALA A 105 -0.81 4.08 4.26
CA ALA A 105 -0.52 3.62 2.91
C ALA A 105 -1.31 4.40 1.85
N GLU A 106 -2.56 4.76 2.12
CA GLU A 106 -3.36 5.64 1.25
C GLU A 106 -2.75 7.05 1.16
N SER A 107 -2.31 7.62 2.28
CA SER A 107 -1.61 8.92 2.30
C SER A 107 -0.31 8.90 1.50
N LEU A 108 0.46 7.82 1.62
CA LEU A 108 1.68 7.61 0.85
C LEU A 108 1.38 7.45 -0.64
N LEU A 109 0.31 6.74 -1.00
CA LEU A 109 -0.13 6.58 -2.38
C LEU A 109 -0.45 7.94 -3.03
N ILE A 110 -1.16 8.81 -2.32
CA ILE A 110 -1.46 10.18 -2.78
C ILE A 110 -0.15 10.95 -3.02
N THR A 111 0.79 10.86 -2.08
CA THR A 111 2.10 11.53 -2.20
C THR A 111 2.87 11.05 -3.44
N LEU A 112 2.89 9.74 -3.69
CA LEU A 112 3.54 9.15 -4.87
C LEU A 112 2.84 9.55 -6.17
N GLN A 113 1.52 9.65 -6.18
CA GLN A 113 0.74 10.14 -7.32
C GLN A 113 1.06 11.60 -7.65
N CYS A 114 1.13 12.47 -6.65
CA CYS A 114 1.56 13.87 -6.86
C CYS A 114 2.99 13.94 -7.43
N SER A 115 3.90 13.10 -6.94
CA SER A 115 5.26 13.05 -7.49
C SER A 115 5.30 12.52 -8.94
N LEU A 116 4.43 11.57 -9.27
CA LEU A 116 4.30 11.05 -10.64
C LEU A 116 3.86 12.16 -11.61
N GLU A 117 2.86 12.95 -11.22
CA GLU A 117 2.37 14.08 -12.01
C GLU A 117 3.45 15.17 -12.19
N GLU A 118 4.24 15.46 -11.16
CA GLU A 118 5.38 16.38 -11.24
C GLU A 118 6.43 15.88 -12.25
N VAL A 119 6.84 14.61 -12.13
CA VAL A 119 7.83 14.01 -13.04
C VAL A 119 7.32 14.00 -14.48
N GLN A 120 6.06 13.66 -14.72
CA GLN A 120 5.45 13.71 -16.05
C GLN A 120 5.49 15.12 -16.63
N SER A 121 5.09 16.12 -15.85
CA SER A 121 5.11 17.53 -16.25
C SER A 121 6.52 18.01 -16.61
N LEU A 122 7.54 17.59 -15.85
CA LEU A 122 8.93 17.92 -16.13
C LEU A 122 9.45 17.23 -17.40
N MET A 123 9.11 15.96 -17.60
CA MET A 123 9.47 15.23 -18.83
C MET A 123 8.87 15.88 -20.07
N GLU A 124 7.63 16.36 -20.01
CA GLU A 124 7.01 17.11 -21.10
C GLU A 124 7.76 18.41 -21.39
N ARG A 125 8.19 19.14 -20.35
CA ARG A 125 8.99 20.37 -20.51
C ARG A 125 10.37 20.12 -21.10
N CYS A 126 10.98 18.95 -20.87
CA CYS A 126 12.28 18.59 -21.43
C CYS A 126 12.20 18.09 -22.88
N ARG A 127 11.00 17.80 -23.42
CA ARG A 127 10.82 17.38 -24.82
C ARG A 127 10.83 18.54 -25.84
N TRP A 128 10.76 19.78 -25.38
CA TRP A 128 10.71 21.01 -26.18
C TRP A 128 11.87 21.95 -25.83
#